data_AF-A0A2W8C874-F1
#
_entry.id   AF-A0A2W8C874-F1
#
_cell.length_a   1.000
_cell.length_b   1.000
_cell.length_c   1.000
_cell.angle_alpha   90.00
_cell.angle_beta   90.00
_cell.angle_gamma   90.00
#
_symmetry.space_group_name_H-M   'P 1'
#
loop_
_entity.id
_entity.type
_entity.pdbx_description
1 polymer ?
#
loop_
_entity_poly.entity_id
_entity_poly.type
_entity_poly.pdbx_seq_one_letter_code
_entity_poly.pdbx_strand_id
1 'polypeptide(L)'
;GIMSDEAGIIFDGYTLSELPFINKMWDGSVLSVDRKNELEQMIENARMTLSLMVQPGLFDRYMERKGSVARDSGFLARCLISKPATTQGKRFINGAVIPGGSLTAFHERLMELARGSIEKSSEDERYCLHFSPEAQKIFIEHYNVLEQDLSPSGPLSPFRGHVSKKTENIARIAALFQYFSYGEGKISADIMTSAVVISSWYTDEYKKLFALPDESELQQKDAEELFDWLIEECRGECPPRVRKNYILQCGPGRFRNRKKLNALLNILESQFRLSVVPEGKTMYVLLPQIASLKLSDVSGIFTSGYHYNKLRAK
;
A
#
# COMPACT_ATOMS: atom_id res chain seq x y z
N GLY A 1 11.58 20.13 -4.38
CA GLY A 1 10.76 18.92 -4.17
C GLY A 1 10.18 18.95 -2.78
N ILE A 2 9.16 18.13 -2.51
CA ILE A 2 8.54 17.99 -1.18
C ILE A 2 8.88 16.58 -0.70
N MET A 3 9.66 16.49 0.37
CA MET A 3 10.13 15.21 0.92
C MET A 3 9.91 15.20 2.43
N SER A 4 9.32 14.13 2.97
CA SER A 4 9.09 13.99 4.41
C SER A 4 8.93 12.54 4.81
N ASP A 5 9.63 12.13 5.87
CA ASP A 5 9.45 10.87 6.58
C ASP A 5 8.29 10.90 7.59
N GLU A 6 7.78 12.10 7.90
CA GLU A 6 6.61 12.37 8.75
C GLU A 6 5.53 13.16 8.00
N ALA A 7 5.12 12.67 6.82
CA ALA A 7 4.22 13.37 5.92
C ALA A 7 2.79 13.55 6.45
N GLY A 8 2.47 13.11 7.66
CA GLY A 8 1.20 13.39 8.32
C GLY A 8 0.83 14.88 8.32
N ILE A 9 1.82 15.74 8.60
CA ILE A 9 1.63 17.20 8.58
C ILE A 9 1.35 17.74 7.18
N ILE A 10 1.83 17.06 6.14
CA ILE A 10 1.65 17.45 4.73
C ILE A 10 0.24 17.03 4.26
N PHE A 11 -0.22 15.84 4.67
CA PHE A 11 -1.58 15.36 4.42
C PHE A 11 -2.64 16.13 5.20
N ASP A 12 -2.34 16.57 6.42
CA ASP A 12 -3.24 17.39 7.25
C ASP A 12 -3.14 18.90 6.94
N GLY A 13 -2.08 19.34 6.26
CA GLY A 13 -1.77 20.74 5.98
C GLY A 13 -2.25 21.27 4.63
N TYR A 14 -1.94 22.54 4.35
CA TYR A 14 -2.31 23.23 3.11
C TYR A 14 -1.53 22.75 1.88
N THR A 15 -0.38 22.10 2.05
CA THR A 15 0.47 21.69 0.93
C THR A 15 -0.27 20.78 -0.06
N LEU A 16 -1.09 19.83 0.44
CA LEU A 16 -1.93 18.96 -0.40
C LEU A 16 -3.38 19.46 -0.56
N SER A 17 -3.68 20.71 -0.21
CA SER A 17 -5.00 21.28 -0.48
C SER A 17 -5.18 21.66 -1.95
N GLU A 18 -4.08 22.00 -2.63
CA GLU A 18 -4.05 22.42 -4.05
C GLU A 18 -3.52 21.32 -4.98
N LEU A 19 -4.19 20.16 -4.98
CA LEU A 19 -3.82 19.02 -5.84
C LEU A 19 -3.70 19.36 -7.34
N PRO A 20 -4.52 20.24 -7.94
CA PRO A 20 -4.35 20.62 -9.34
C PRO A 20 -2.99 21.28 -9.62
N PHE A 21 -2.48 22.09 -8.70
CA PHE A 21 -1.17 22.73 -8.83
C PHE A 21 -0.05 21.68 -8.83
N ILE A 22 -0.14 20.71 -7.91
CA ILE A 22 0.78 19.57 -7.83
C ILE A 22 0.78 18.75 -9.11
N ASN A 23 -0.42 18.46 -9.63
CA ASN A 23 -0.58 17.68 -10.86
C ASN A 23 0.03 18.39 -12.06
N LYS A 24 -0.18 19.71 -12.21
CA LYS A 24 0.45 20.50 -13.28
C LYS A 24 1.98 20.47 -13.21
N MET A 25 2.58 20.60 -12.02
CA MET A 25 4.03 20.50 -11.85
C MET A 25 4.56 19.08 -12.12
N TRP A 26 3.77 18.05 -11.85
CA TRP A 26 4.12 16.68 -12.20
C TRP A 26 4.03 16.45 -13.72
N ASP A 27 3.02 17.01 -14.38
CA ASP A 27 2.83 16.94 -15.85
C ASP A 27 3.88 17.82 -16.58
N GLY A 28 4.44 18.84 -15.92
CA GLY A 28 5.32 19.83 -16.52
C GLY A 28 4.58 20.90 -17.31
N SER A 29 3.29 21.09 -17.04
CA SER A 29 2.45 22.09 -17.68
C SER A 29 2.85 23.50 -17.24
N VAL A 30 2.56 24.48 -18.09
CA VAL A 30 2.76 25.90 -17.74
C VAL A 30 1.78 26.29 -16.63
N LEU A 31 2.28 27.00 -15.63
CA LEU A 31 1.49 27.55 -14.53
C LEU A 31 1.30 29.04 -14.75
N SER A 32 0.04 29.46 -14.85
CA SER A 32 -0.32 30.86 -14.78
C SER A 32 -0.44 31.29 -13.33
N VAL A 33 0.23 32.39 -12.99
CA VAL A 33 0.13 33.07 -11.69
C VAL A 33 -0.47 34.44 -11.93
N ASP A 34 -1.74 34.57 -11.56
CA ASP A 34 -2.46 35.83 -11.58
C ASP A 34 -2.28 36.56 -10.24
N ARG A 35 -1.92 37.83 -10.29
CA ARG A 35 -1.68 38.68 -9.12
C ARG A 35 -2.47 39.96 -9.31
N LYS A 36 -3.23 40.34 -8.28
CA LYS A 36 -4.21 41.44 -8.31
C LYS A 36 -3.71 42.77 -8.92
N ASN A 37 -2.40 43.05 -8.85
CA ASN A 37 -1.79 44.30 -9.33
C ASN A 37 -0.57 44.07 -10.25
N GLU A 38 -0.33 42.86 -10.76
CA GLU A 38 0.79 42.56 -11.66
C GLU A 38 0.29 41.83 -12.92
N LEU A 39 1.06 41.89 -14.00
CA LEU A 39 0.76 41.11 -15.21
C LEU A 39 0.86 39.62 -14.89
N GLU A 40 0.00 38.83 -15.53
CA GLU A 40 0.01 37.37 -15.46
C GLU A 40 1.43 36.84 -15.74
N GLN A 41 1.95 36.06 -14.81
CA GLN A 41 3.27 35.43 -14.96
C GLN A 41 3.10 33.96 -15.34
N MET A 42 3.79 33.54 -16.39
CA MET A 42 3.81 32.15 -16.85
C MET A 42 5.08 31.48 -16.32
N ILE A 43 4.91 30.51 -15.44
CA ILE A 43 6.00 29.66 -14.98
C ILE A 43 6.04 28.43 -15.88
N GLU A 44 7.01 28.42 -16.78
CA GLU A 44 7.27 27.30 -17.67
C GLU A 44 8.20 26.27 -17.01
N ASN A 45 8.13 25.03 -17.47
CA ASN A 45 9.05 23.97 -17.05
C ASN A 45 9.15 23.72 -15.53
N ALA A 46 8.11 24.07 -14.77
CA ALA A 46 8.02 23.75 -13.35
C ALA A 46 8.05 22.22 -13.16
N ARG A 47 8.95 21.74 -12.31
CA ARG A 47 9.08 20.31 -11.98
C ARG A 47 9.02 20.13 -10.48
N MET A 48 8.27 19.13 -10.03
CA MET A 48 8.20 18.79 -8.63
C MET A 48 8.34 17.29 -8.42
N THR A 49 9.17 16.93 -7.46
CA THR A 49 9.26 15.59 -6.89
C THR A 49 8.54 15.56 -5.55
N LEU A 50 7.75 14.52 -5.33
CA LEU A 50 7.06 14.23 -4.08
C LEU A 50 7.58 12.90 -3.52
N SER A 51 8.06 12.89 -2.27
CA SER A 51 8.49 11.67 -1.57
C SER A 51 8.01 11.71 -0.13
N LEU A 52 6.90 11.02 0.15
CA LEU A 52 6.19 11.13 1.42
C LEU A 52 6.07 9.76 2.09
N MET A 53 6.46 9.68 3.35
CA MET A 53 6.19 8.54 4.23
C MET A 53 5.18 8.98 5.29
N VAL A 54 4.15 8.18 5.50
CA VAL A 54 3.04 8.55 6.40
C VAL A 54 2.58 7.32 7.18
N GLN A 55 2.24 7.52 8.45
CA GLN A 55 1.66 6.45 9.27
C GLN A 55 0.28 6.06 8.70
N PRO A 56 -0.08 4.76 8.69
CA PRO A 56 -1.34 4.30 8.08
C PRO A 56 -2.58 5.05 8.60
N GLY A 57 -2.72 5.24 9.91
CA GLY A 57 -3.87 5.94 10.48
C GLY A 57 -4.00 7.41 10.05
N LEU A 58 -2.88 8.10 9.78
CA LEU A 58 -2.91 9.47 9.27
C LEU A 58 -3.37 9.50 7.81
N PHE A 59 -2.88 8.54 7.01
CA PHE A 59 -3.30 8.38 5.62
C PHE A 59 -4.79 8.01 5.52
N ASP A 60 -5.27 7.10 6.36
CA ASP A 60 -6.68 6.69 6.39
C ASP A 60 -7.58 7.91 6.68
N ARG A 61 -7.24 8.75 7.66
CA ARG A 61 -7.96 10.01 7.96
C ARG A 61 -7.93 11.02 6.81
N TYR A 62 -6.86 11.06 6.03
CA TYR A 62 -6.81 11.88 4.83
C TYR A 62 -7.77 11.33 3.76
N MET A 63 -7.75 10.01 3.54
CA MET A 63 -8.61 9.36 2.56
C MET A 63 -10.10 9.52 2.90
N GLU A 64 -10.48 9.47 4.17
CA GLU A 64 -11.85 9.74 4.63
C GLU A 64 -12.32 11.16 4.29
N ARG A 65 -11.47 12.17 4.45
CA ARG A 65 -11.85 13.59 4.27
C ARG A 65 -11.67 14.09 2.84
N LYS A 66 -10.66 13.62 2.12
CA LYS A 66 -10.20 14.18 0.83
C LYS A 66 -9.97 13.12 -0.25
N GLY A 67 -10.20 11.84 0.03
CA GLY A 67 -9.87 10.74 -0.88
C GLY A 67 -10.64 10.72 -2.20
N SER A 68 -11.90 11.19 -2.24
CA SER A 68 -12.63 11.35 -3.51
C SER A 68 -11.97 12.40 -4.39
N VAL A 69 -11.75 13.61 -3.86
CA VAL A 69 -11.06 14.70 -4.56
C VAL A 69 -9.67 14.28 -5.01
N ALA A 70 -8.91 13.56 -4.18
CA ALA A 70 -7.58 13.06 -4.53
C ALA A 70 -7.59 12.03 -5.66
N ARG A 71 -8.64 11.20 -5.75
CA ARG A 71 -8.85 10.26 -6.87
C ARG A 71 -9.30 10.98 -8.14
N ASP A 72 -10.34 11.79 -8.04
CA ASP A 72 -11.02 12.40 -9.19
C ASP A 72 -10.17 13.49 -9.85
N SER A 73 -9.31 14.17 -9.09
CA SER A 73 -8.30 15.09 -9.63
C SER A 73 -7.15 14.39 -10.35
N GLY A 74 -7.04 13.06 -10.22
CA GLY A 74 -5.95 12.25 -10.74
C GLY A 74 -4.63 12.40 -9.96
N PHE A 75 -4.66 12.95 -8.74
CA PHE A 75 -3.47 13.04 -7.90
C PHE A 75 -2.95 11.67 -7.52
N LEU A 76 -3.81 10.79 -6.96
CA LEU A 76 -3.38 9.45 -6.56
C LEU A 76 -2.88 8.60 -7.73
N ALA A 77 -3.41 8.82 -8.94
CA ALA A 77 -2.95 8.12 -10.15
C ALA A 77 -1.52 8.50 -10.57
N ARG A 78 -1.05 9.70 -10.20
CA ARG A 78 0.32 10.16 -10.47
C ARG A 78 1.33 9.70 -9.43
N CYS A 79 0.86 9.21 -8.28
CA CYS A 79 1.71 8.76 -7.18
C CYS A 79 2.01 7.25 -7.27
N LEU A 80 3.28 6.89 -7.03
CA LEU A 80 3.68 5.50 -6.79
C LEU A 80 3.47 5.18 -5.30
N ILE A 81 2.25 4.74 -4.95
CA ILE A 81 1.84 4.49 -3.56
C ILE A 81 2.02 3.01 -3.22
N SER A 82 2.58 2.72 -2.05
CA SER A 82 2.72 1.36 -1.54
C SER A 82 2.51 1.29 -0.04
N LYS A 83 2.03 0.14 0.45
CA LYS A 83 1.91 -0.18 1.87
C LYS A 83 2.54 -1.56 2.10
N PRO A 84 3.89 -1.62 2.15
CA PRO A 84 4.58 -2.88 2.34
C PRO A 84 4.23 -3.53 3.68
N ALA A 85 4.36 -4.86 3.73
CA ALA A 85 4.11 -5.63 4.93
C ALA A 85 5.02 -5.16 6.09
N THR A 86 4.47 -5.09 7.30
CA THR A 86 5.27 -4.75 8.48
C THR A 86 6.28 -5.85 8.76
N THR A 87 7.52 -5.43 8.97
CA THR A 87 8.60 -6.30 9.49
C THR A 87 8.72 -6.22 11.01
N GLN A 88 7.91 -5.37 11.68
CA GLN A 88 7.89 -5.26 13.14
C GLN A 88 7.61 -6.62 13.79
N GLY A 89 8.34 -6.94 14.87
CA GLY A 89 8.33 -8.27 15.49
C GLY A 89 9.23 -9.30 14.80
N LYS A 90 9.82 -8.99 13.63
CA LYS A 90 10.76 -9.86 12.90
C LYS A 90 12.14 -9.21 12.66
N ARG A 91 12.36 -7.97 13.08
CA ARG A 91 13.63 -7.22 12.93
C ARG A 91 14.62 -7.58 14.04
N PHE A 92 15.06 -8.84 14.10
CA PHE A 92 16.08 -9.26 15.07
C PHE A 92 17.46 -8.72 14.68
N ILE A 93 18.18 -8.14 15.63
CA ILE A 93 19.54 -7.65 15.43
C ILE A 93 20.49 -8.84 15.55
N ASN A 94 21.00 -9.32 14.41
CA ASN A 94 21.86 -10.51 14.34
C ASN A 94 23.35 -10.18 14.13
N GLY A 95 23.80 -8.97 14.47
CA GLY A 95 25.18 -8.51 14.33
C GLY A 95 25.39 -7.45 13.25
N ALA A 96 26.65 -7.22 12.87
CA ALA A 96 27.03 -6.13 11.97
C ALA A 96 26.55 -6.39 10.52
N VAL A 97 25.80 -5.42 9.99
CA VAL A 97 25.46 -5.35 8.56
C VAL A 97 26.70 -4.87 7.82
N ILE A 98 27.36 -5.76 7.07
CA ILE A 98 28.43 -5.35 6.14
C ILE A 98 27.73 -4.87 4.87
N PRO A 99 27.88 -3.59 4.46
CA PRO A 99 27.41 -3.13 3.16
C PRO A 99 27.99 -4.01 2.06
N GLY A 100 27.13 -4.70 1.31
CA GLY A 100 27.59 -5.45 0.14
C GLY A 100 28.13 -4.50 -0.92
N GLY A 101 29.06 -4.95 -1.77
CA GLY A 101 29.68 -4.12 -2.81
C GLY A 101 28.68 -3.39 -3.73
N SER A 102 27.50 -3.97 -3.96
CA SER A 102 26.41 -3.34 -4.71
C SER A 102 25.85 -2.07 -4.05
N LEU A 103 25.79 -2.02 -2.71
CA LEU A 103 25.32 -0.84 -1.99
C LEU A 103 26.32 0.31 -2.10
N THR A 104 27.61 -0.01 -2.04
CA THR A 104 28.69 0.96 -2.26
C THR A 104 28.61 1.56 -3.67
N ALA A 105 28.54 0.73 -4.71
CA ALA A 105 28.42 1.21 -6.09
C ALA A 105 27.16 2.07 -6.30
N PHE A 106 26.04 1.71 -5.67
CA PHE A 106 24.82 2.50 -5.70
C PHE A 106 24.99 3.89 -5.06
N HIS A 107 25.62 3.96 -3.88
CA HIS A 107 25.91 5.24 -3.22
C HIS A 107 26.89 6.10 -4.01
N GLU A 108 27.92 5.50 -4.61
CA GLU A 108 28.87 6.22 -5.47
C GLU A 108 28.16 6.85 -6.66
N ARG A 109 27.29 6.10 -7.34
CA ARG A 109 26.49 6.61 -8.45
C ARG A 109 25.55 7.74 -8.02
N LEU A 110 24.90 7.63 -6.85
CA LEU A 110 24.07 8.72 -6.31
C LEU A 110 24.89 10.00 -6.09
N MET A 111 26.09 9.88 -5.53
CA MET A 111 26.96 11.04 -5.27
C MET A 111 27.47 11.68 -6.56
N GLU A 112 27.79 10.88 -7.57
CA GLU A 112 28.15 11.37 -8.90
C GLU A 112 27.01 12.21 -9.51
N LEU A 113 25.78 11.68 -9.51
CA LEU A 113 24.61 12.38 -10.03
C LEU A 113 24.28 13.64 -9.24
N ALA A 114 24.40 13.60 -7.91
CA ALA A 114 24.16 14.76 -7.05
C ALA A 114 25.16 15.89 -7.35
N ARG A 115 26.46 15.57 -7.50
CA ARG A 115 27.49 16.55 -7.86
C ARG A 115 27.23 17.17 -9.24
N GLY A 116 26.98 16.33 -10.25
CA GLY A 116 26.68 16.80 -11.60
C GLY A 116 25.40 17.66 -11.68
N SER A 117 24.46 17.49 -10.74
CA SER A 117 23.26 18.34 -10.68
C SER A 117 23.51 19.74 -10.13
N ILE A 118 24.54 19.93 -9.29
CA ILE A 118 24.92 21.25 -8.75
C ILE A 118 25.61 22.10 -9.82
N GLU A 119 26.29 21.44 -10.76
CA GLU A 119 27.06 22.08 -11.83
C GLU A 119 26.18 22.53 -13.01
N LYS A 120 24.97 21.99 -13.15
CA LYS A 120 24.03 22.34 -14.24
C LYS A 120 23.23 23.60 -13.91
N SER A 121 23.15 24.51 -14.88
CA SER A 121 22.32 25.72 -14.77
C SER A 121 20.85 25.40 -15.09
N SER A 122 19.92 26.27 -14.67
CA SER A 122 18.51 26.14 -15.05
C SER A 122 18.24 26.41 -16.54
N GLU A 123 19.23 26.96 -17.26
CA GLU A 123 19.17 27.29 -18.69
C GLU A 123 19.70 26.16 -19.59
N ASP A 124 20.30 25.12 -19.01
CA ASP A 124 20.88 24.02 -19.79
C ASP A 124 19.79 23.17 -20.46
N GLU A 125 19.95 22.93 -21.76
CA GLU A 125 19.07 22.02 -22.50
C GLU A 125 19.14 20.61 -21.87
N ARG A 126 17.98 20.07 -21.52
CA ARG A 126 17.88 18.75 -20.89
C ARG A 126 17.91 17.66 -21.96
N TYR A 127 18.77 16.68 -21.75
CA TYR A 127 18.82 15.50 -22.61
C TYR A 127 17.49 14.72 -22.55
N CYS A 128 16.83 14.58 -23.68
CA CYS A 128 15.62 13.75 -23.82
C CYS A 128 16.02 12.30 -24.13
N LEU A 129 15.75 11.39 -23.20
CA LEU A 129 15.93 9.96 -23.41
C LEU A 129 14.86 9.42 -24.35
N HIS A 130 15.27 8.55 -25.29
CA HIS A 130 14.37 7.92 -26.25
C HIS A 130 14.36 6.40 -26.08
N PHE A 131 13.25 5.76 -26.46
CA PHE A 131 13.17 4.31 -26.49
C PHE A 131 14.02 3.74 -27.63
N SER A 132 14.70 2.62 -27.37
CA SER A 132 15.11 1.72 -28.46
C SER A 132 13.87 1.12 -29.15
N PRO A 133 13.97 0.66 -30.41
CA PRO A 133 12.86 -0.02 -31.09
C PRO A 133 12.31 -1.20 -30.28
N GLU A 134 13.18 -1.95 -29.61
CA GLU A 134 12.83 -3.11 -28.79
C GLU A 134 12.10 -2.68 -27.51
N ALA A 135 12.57 -1.63 -26.83
CA ALA A 135 11.89 -1.06 -25.67
C ALA A 135 10.51 -0.48 -26.05
N GLN A 136 10.41 0.17 -27.21
CA GLN A 136 9.15 0.71 -27.71
C GLN A 136 8.13 -0.40 -27.96
N LYS A 137 8.56 -1.54 -28.51
CA LYS A 137 7.69 -2.71 -28.70
C LYS A 137 7.12 -3.21 -27.36
N ILE A 138 7.97 -3.39 -26.34
CA ILE A 138 7.54 -3.81 -24.99
C ILE A 138 6.57 -2.79 -24.39
N PHE A 139 6.84 -1.50 -24.55
CA PHE A 139 5.97 -0.44 -24.05
C PHE A 139 4.57 -0.49 -24.69
N ILE A 140 4.50 -0.67 -26.01
CA ILE A 140 3.23 -0.77 -26.74
C ILE A 140 2.47 -2.05 -26.36
N GLU A 141 3.17 -3.18 -26.27
CA GLU A 141 2.57 -4.45 -25.84
C GLU A 141 1.95 -4.31 -24.44
N HIS A 142 2.68 -3.72 -23.49
CA HIS A 142 2.15 -3.51 -22.14
C HIS A 142 1.03 -2.47 -22.09
N TYR A 143 1.08 -1.41 -22.90
CA TYR A 143 -0.01 -0.45 -23.05
C TYR A 143 -1.31 -1.18 -23.46
N ASN A 144 -1.24 -2.06 -24.46
CA ASN A 144 -2.41 -2.80 -24.94
C ASN A 144 -2.96 -3.79 -23.90
N VAL A 145 -2.09 -4.41 -23.10
CA VAL A 145 -2.53 -5.24 -21.96
C VAL A 145 -3.31 -4.40 -20.94
N LEU A 146 -2.80 -3.22 -20.58
CA LEU A 146 -3.50 -2.32 -19.66
C LEU A 146 -4.85 -1.87 -20.21
N GLU A 147 -4.95 -1.58 -21.52
CA GLU A 147 -6.20 -1.20 -22.17
C GLU A 147 -7.21 -2.36 -22.16
N GLN A 148 -6.77 -3.58 -22.43
CA GLN A 148 -7.61 -4.77 -22.33
C GLN A 148 -8.13 -4.97 -20.89
N ASP A 149 -7.27 -4.77 -19.89
CA ASP A 149 -7.62 -4.90 -18.48
C ASP A 149 -8.61 -3.84 -17.98
N LEU A 150 -8.77 -2.73 -18.71
CA LEU A 150 -9.75 -1.68 -18.44
C LEU A 150 -11.16 -1.97 -18.95
N SER A 151 -11.32 -3.05 -19.74
CA SER A 151 -12.62 -3.50 -20.22
C SER A 151 -13.63 -3.69 -19.07
N PRO A 152 -14.95 -3.65 -19.32
CA PRO A 152 -15.96 -3.76 -18.26
C PRO A 152 -15.80 -4.99 -17.35
N SER A 153 -15.30 -6.10 -17.87
CA SER A 153 -15.00 -7.33 -17.11
C SER A 153 -13.51 -7.51 -16.79
N GLY A 154 -12.67 -6.54 -17.13
CA GLY A 154 -11.23 -6.60 -16.93
C GLY A 154 -10.83 -6.37 -15.47
N PRO A 155 -9.69 -6.93 -15.03
CA PRO A 155 -9.23 -6.87 -13.64
C PRO A 155 -8.89 -5.44 -13.16
N LEU A 156 -8.71 -4.49 -14.08
CA LEU A 156 -8.41 -3.09 -13.78
C LEU A 156 -9.59 -2.14 -14.05
N SER A 157 -10.78 -2.67 -14.39
CA SER A 157 -11.99 -1.88 -14.63
C SER A 157 -12.32 -0.89 -13.49
N PRO A 158 -12.18 -1.25 -12.20
CA PRO A 158 -12.43 -0.32 -11.09
C PRO A 158 -11.35 0.79 -10.94
N PHE A 159 -10.21 0.64 -11.62
CA PHE A 159 -9.01 1.45 -11.39
C PHE A 159 -8.64 2.32 -12.61
N ARG A 160 -9.62 2.74 -13.42
CA ARG A 160 -9.40 3.53 -14.65
C ARG A 160 -8.54 4.76 -14.42
N GLY A 161 -8.80 5.50 -13.34
CA GLY A 161 -8.02 6.69 -12.97
C GLY A 161 -6.53 6.37 -12.80
N HIS A 162 -6.19 5.28 -12.09
CA HIS A 162 -4.81 4.83 -11.91
C HIS A 162 -4.14 4.43 -13.23
N VAL A 163 -4.84 3.64 -14.05
CA VAL A 163 -4.28 3.17 -15.33
C VAL A 163 -4.04 4.32 -16.30
N SER A 164 -4.86 5.39 -16.26
CA SER A 164 -4.72 6.56 -17.14
C SER A 164 -3.35 7.26 -17.05
N LYS A 165 -2.62 7.12 -15.93
CA LYS A 165 -1.28 7.68 -15.73
C LYS A 165 -0.18 6.62 -15.63
N LYS A 166 -0.54 5.35 -15.86
CA LYS A 166 0.35 4.22 -15.64
C LYS A 166 1.50 4.19 -16.64
N THR A 167 1.17 4.40 -17.91
CA THR A 167 2.13 4.35 -19.02
C THR A 167 3.11 5.52 -18.95
N GLU A 168 2.64 6.71 -18.55
CA GLU A 168 3.51 7.85 -18.21
C GLU A 168 4.47 7.52 -17.06
N ASN A 169 3.98 6.86 -16.00
CA ASN A 169 4.83 6.39 -14.90
C ASN A 169 5.86 5.35 -15.35
N ILE A 170 5.48 4.39 -16.21
CA ILE A 170 6.41 3.39 -16.76
C ILE A 170 7.53 4.08 -17.54
N ALA A 171 7.19 5.03 -18.41
CA ALA A 171 8.19 5.78 -19.18
C ALA A 171 9.15 6.55 -18.26
N ARG A 172 8.64 7.20 -17.19
CA ARG A 172 9.45 7.91 -16.20
C ARG A 172 10.38 6.98 -15.42
N ILE A 173 9.88 5.82 -14.96
CA ILE A 173 10.70 4.82 -14.27
C ILE A 173 11.80 4.29 -15.20
N ALA A 174 11.47 3.97 -16.45
CA ALA A 174 12.44 3.50 -17.42
C ALA A 174 13.53 4.54 -17.70
N ALA A 175 13.15 5.82 -17.85
CA ALA A 175 14.09 6.92 -18.01
C ALA A 175 15.01 7.07 -16.79
N LEU A 176 14.47 6.98 -15.58
CA LEU A 176 15.25 7.04 -14.34
C LEU A 176 16.23 5.87 -14.25
N PHE A 177 15.82 4.65 -14.56
CA PHE A 177 16.70 3.48 -14.56
C PHE A 177 17.80 3.57 -15.61
N GLN A 178 17.47 4.00 -16.82
CA GLN A 178 18.46 4.21 -17.88
C GLN A 178 19.50 5.24 -17.46
N TYR A 179 19.05 6.41 -17.01
CA TYR A 179 19.96 7.49 -16.62
C TYR A 179 20.81 7.12 -15.41
N PHE A 180 20.20 6.48 -14.41
CA PHE A 180 20.91 6.04 -13.23
C PHE A 180 21.95 4.97 -13.56
N SER A 181 21.64 4.01 -14.43
CA SER A 181 22.54 2.88 -14.70
C SER A 181 23.61 3.20 -15.74
N TYR A 182 23.25 3.96 -16.78
CA TYR A 182 24.08 4.14 -17.99
C TYR A 182 24.21 5.60 -18.45
N GLY A 183 23.50 6.54 -17.82
CA GLY A 183 23.50 7.95 -18.23
C GLY A 183 22.65 8.22 -19.46
N GLU A 184 23.09 9.17 -20.28
CA GLU A 184 22.43 9.53 -21.54
C GLU A 184 22.46 8.38 -22.55
N GLY A 185 21.43 8.29 -23.40
CA GLY A 185 21.34 7.26 -24.43
C GLY A 185 19.91 6.77 -24.69
N LYS A 186 19.82 5.58 -25.29
CA LYS A 186 18.53 4.93 -25.56
C LYS A 186 18.16 3.99 -24.42
N ILE A 187 16.88 4.00 -24.04
CA ILE A 187 16.31 3.07 -23.08
C ILE A 187 16.26 1.69 -23.72
N SER A 188 16.95 0.71 -23.13
CA SER A 188 17.01 -0.67 -23.62
C SER A 188 15.75 -1.48 -23.27
N ALA A 189 15.59 -2.64 -23.92
CA ALA A 189 14.52 -3.58 -23.64
C ALA A 189 14.52 -4.06 -22.18
N ASP A 190 15.71 -4.33 -21.61
CA ASP A 190 15.85 -4.80 -20.23
C ASP A 190 15.42 -3.74 -19.21
N ILE A 191 15.77 -2.47 -19.47
CA ILE A 191 15.37 -1.34 -18.64
C ILE A 191 13.85 -1.14 -18.71
N MET A 192 13.27 -1.19 -19.91
CA MET A 192 11.81 -1.09 -20.07
C MET A 192 11.09 -2.24 -19.38
N THR A 193 11.57 -3.47 -19.52
CA THR A 193 11.01 -4.65 -18.84
C THR A 193 11.05 -4.47 -17.32
N SER A 194 12.18 -4.01 -16.78
CA SER A 194 12.33 -3.75 -15.35
C SER A 194 11.37 -2.66 -14.85
N ALA A 195 11.20 -1.60 -15.64
CA ALA A 195 10.25 -0.52 -15.35
C ALA A 195 8.80 -1.02 -15.35
N VAL A 196 8.43 -1.87 -16.31
CA VAL A 196 7.12 -2.53 -16.35
C VAL A 196 6.91 -3.37 -15.09
N VAL A 197 7.86 -4.23 -14.71
CA VAL A 197 7.75 -5.10 -13.52
C VAL A 197 7.53 -4.28 -12.24
N ILE A 198 8.36 -3.26 -12.00
CA ILE A 198 8.25 -2.42 -10.80
C ILE A 198 6.96 -1.62 -10.83
N SER A 199 6.58 -1.10 -12.00
CA SER A 199 5.31 -0.41 -12.14
C SER A 199 4.15 -1.35 -11.84
N SER A 200 4.09 -2.54 -12.42
CA SER A 200 3.03 -3.53 -12.13
C SER A 200 2.92 -3.86 -10.64
N TRP A 201 4.04 -3.99 -9.92
CA TRP A 201 4.02 -4.14 -8.46
C TRP A 201 3.30 -2.98 -7.76
N TYR A 202 3.55 -1.72 -8.16
CA TYR A 202 2.80 -0.57 -7.65
C TYR A 202 1.32 -0.60 -8.02
N THR A 203 0.92 -1.22 -9.13
CA THR A 203 -0.50 -1.45 -9.41
C THR A 203 -1.12 -2.43 -8.43
N ASP A 204 -0.41 -3.51 -8.07
CA ASP A 204 -0.91 -4.46 -7.09
C ASP A 204 -1.04 -3.83 -5.70
N GLU A 205 -0.07 -2.99 -5.31
CA GLU A 205 -0.17 -2.19 -4.09
C GLU A 205 -1.35 -1.20 -4.13
N TYR A 206 -1.56 -0.53 -5.27
CA TYR A 206 -2.71 0.35 -5.46
C TYR A 206 -4.03 -0.40 -5.31
N LYS A 207 -4.14 -1.60 -5.89
CA LYS A 207 -5.31 -2.48 -5.75
C LYS A 207 -5.54 -2.84 -4.29
N LYS A 208 -4.52 -3.27 -3.55
CA LYS A 208 -4.65 -3.61 -2.12
C LYS A 208 -5.13 -2.44 -1.27
N LEU A 209 -4.75 -1.21 -1.64
CA LEU A 209 -5.08 0.00 -0.90
C LEU A 209 -6.46 0.57 -1.23
N PHE A 210 -6.88 0.47 -2.49
CA PHE A 210 -8.04 1.21 -2.99
C PHE A 210 -9.12 0.33 -3.62
N ALA A 211 -8.92 -0.99 -3.70
CA ALA A 211 -10.01 -1.90 -3.99
C ALA A 211 -11.10 -1.69 -2.93
N LEU A 212 -12.34 -1.57 -3.39
CA LEU A 212 -13.46 -1.77 -2.49
C LEU A 212 -13.35 -3.20 -2.00
N PRO A 213 -13.21 -3.42 -0.68
CA PRO A 213 -13.11 -4.77 -0.18
C PRO A 213 -14.42 -5.47 -0.53
N ASP A 214 -14.30 -6.65 -1.15
CA ASP A 214 -15.47 -7.48 -1.43
C ASP A 214 -16.20 -7.73 -0.10
N GLU A 215 -17.52 -7.74 -0.12
CA GLU A 215 -18.31 -7.99 1.08
C GLU A 215 -17.93 -9.36 1.67
N SER A 216 -17.61 -10.33 0.81
CA SER A 216 -17.06 -11.63 1.20
C SER A 216 -15.70 -11.51 1.90
N GLU A 217 -14.77 -10.71 1.36
CA GLU A 217 -13.45 -10.48 1.97
C GLU A 217 -13.55 -9.75 3.32
N LEU A 218 -14.46 -8.77 3.44
CA LEU A 218 -14.74 -8.10 4.71
C LEU A 218 -15.26 -9.10 5.75
N GLN A 219 -16.19 -9.97 5.35
CA GLN A 219 -16.72 -11.01 6.22
C GLN A 219 -15.65 -12.03 6.61
N GLN A 220 -14.74 -12.37 5.69
CA GLN A 220 -13.61 -13.25 5.96
C GLN A 220 -12.64 -12.64 6.97
N LYS A 221 -12.28 -11.37 6.80
CA LYS A 221 -11.41 -10.65 7.76
C LYS A 221 -12.07 -10.49 9.13
N ASP A 222 -13.36 -10.15 9.15
CA ASP A 222 -14.15 -10.13 10.40
C ASP A 222 -14.16 -11.49 11.09
N ALA A 223 -14.24 -12.59 10.32
CA ALA A 223 -14.22 -13.95 10.84
C ALA A 223 -12.84 -14.31 11.41
N GLU A 224 -11.75 -13.92 10.76
CA GLU A 224 -10.38 -14.09 11.25
C GLU A 224 -10.14 -13.34 12.57
N GLU A 225 -10.51 -12.05 12.64
CA GLU A 225 -10.38 -11.27 13.88
C GLU A 225 -11.23 -11.84 15.04
N LEU A 226 -12.43 -12.35 14.74
CA LEU A 226 -13.25 -13.05 15.74
C LEU A 226 -12.57 -14.34 16.21
N PHE A 227 -11.96 -15.10 15.30
CA PHE A 227 -11.30 -16.36 15.61
C PHE A 227 -10.04 -16.16 16.47
N ASP A 228 -9.22 -15.16 16.15
CA ASP A 228 -8.05 -14.82 16.97
C ASP A 228 -8.47 -14.44 18.40
N TRP A 229 -9.54 -13.64 18.54
CA TRP A 229 -10.08 -13.33 19.85
C TRP A 229 -10.59 -14.58 20.60
N LEU A 230 -11.24 -15.52 19.91
CA LEU A 230 -11.70 -16.78 20.52
C LEU A 230 -10.53 -17.66 20.99
N ILE A 231 -9.43 -17.72 20.23
CA ILE A 231 -8.21 -18.44 20.65
C ILE A 231 -7.68 -17.86 21.95
N GLU A 232 -7.58 -16.52 22.03
CA GLU A 232 -7.10 -15.82 23.22
C GLU A 232 -8.00 -16.05 24.43
N GLU A 233 -9.32 -16.00 24.24
CA GLU A 233 -10.30 -16.17 25.31
C GLU A 233 -10.37 -17.62 25.82
N CYS A 234 -10.12 -18.61 24.94
CA CYS A 234 -10.06 -20.03 25.28
C CYS A 234 -8.75 -20.45 25.98
N ARG A 235 -7.77 -19.54 26.16
CA ARG A 235 -6.48 -19.89 26.77
C ARG A 235 -6.66 -20.49 28.16
N GLY A 236 -6.27 -21.76 28.31
CA GLY A 236 -6.34 -22.49 29.58
C GLY A 236 -7.64 -23.26 29.81
N GLU A 237 -8.63 -23.20 28.90
CA GLU A 237 -9.82 -24.06 28.96
C GLU A 237 -9.57 -25.43 28.31
N CYS A 238 -10.13 -26.49 28.89
CA CYS A 238 -10.07 -27.85 28.35
C CYS A 238 -11.45 -28.55 28.45
N PRO A 239 -12.15 -28.77 27.33
CA PRO A 239 -11.79 -28.37 25.96
C PRO A 239 -11.87 -26.84 25.76
N PRO A 240 -11.12 -26.27 24.80
CA PRO A 240 -11.17 -24.84 24.51
C PRO A 240 -12.54 -24.44 23.96
N ARG A 241 -13.33 -23.73 24.77
CA ARG A 241 -14.70 -23.34 24.40
C ARG A 241 -15.11 -22.01 25.01
N VAL A 242 -16.02 -21.32 24.33
CA VAL A 242 -16.63 -20.08 24.85
C VAL A 242 -18.14 -20.16 24.73
N ARG A 243 -18.86 -19.70 25.76
CA ARG A 243 -20.32 -19.56 25.70
C ARG A 243 -20.70 -18.52 24.65
N LYS A 244 -21.59 -18.85 23.73
CA LYS A 244 -22.03 -17.92 22.67
C LYS A 244 -22.58 -16.59 23.21
N ASN A 245 -23.33 -16.64 24.31
CA ASN A 245 -23.84 -15.44 24.98
C ASN A 245 -22.73 -14.58 25.60
N TYR A 246 -21.63 -15.19 26.03
CA TYR A 246 -20.47 -14.44 26.54
C TYR A 246 -19.82 -13.60 25.43
N ILE A 247 -19.74 -14.13 24.20
CA ILE A 247 -19.24 -13.38 23.03
C ILE A 247 -20.09 -12.12 22.80
N LEU A 248 -21.42 -12.24 22.89
CA LEU A 248 -22.34 -11.12 22.72
C LEU A 248 -22.25 -10.07 23.84
N GLN A 249 -21.81 -10.45 25.04
CA GLN A 249 -21.71 -9.55 26.19
C GLN A 249 -20.31 -8.92 26.33
N CYS A 250 -19.27 -9.72 26.13
CA CYS A 250 -17.89 -9.41 26.50
C CYS A 250 -16.91 -9.43 25.32
N GLY A 251 -17.29 -9.98 24.16
CA GLY A 251 -16.43 -10.04 22.97
C GLY A 251 -16.11 -8.69 22.34
N PRO A 252 -15.41 -8.62 21.21
CA PRO A 252 -15.13 -7.35 20.53
C PRO A 252 -16.43 -6.64 20.14
N GLY A 253 -16.54 -5.33 20.41
CA GLY A 253 -17.79 -4.57 20.24
C GLY A 253 -18.42 -4.72 18.85
N ARG A 254 -17.58 -4.80 17.79
CA ARG A 254 -17.98 -5.00 16.39
C ARG A 254 -18.73 -6.31 16.15
N PHE A 255 -18.54 -7.32 17.00
CA PHE A 255 -19.13 -8.66 16.88
C PHE A 255 -20.25 -8.93 17.90
N ARG A 256 -20.59 -7.97 18.78
CA ARG A 256 -21.68 -8.10 19.77
C ARG A 256 -23.09 -7.98 19.17
N ASN A 257 -23.22 -8.15 17.86
CA ASN A 257 -24.51 -8.21 17.17
C ASN A 257 -24.83 -9.67 16.81
N ARG A 258 -26.01 -10.16 17.21
CA ARG A 258 -26.40 -11.57 17.01
C ARG A 258 -26.40 -12.01 15.54
N LYS A 259 -26.88 -11.17 14.61
CA LYS A 259 -26.91 -11.52 13.18
C LYS A 259 -25.50 -11.65 12.64
N LYS A 260 -24.64 -10.65 12.93
CA LYS A 260 -23.24 -10.64 12.50
C LYS A 260 -22.46 -11.79 13.10
N LEU A 261 -22.57 -12.02 14.41
CA LEU A 261 -21.88 -13.12 15.08
C LEU A 261 -22.25 -14.48 14.47
N ASN A 262 -23.54 -14.72 14.18
CA ASN A 262 -23.95 -15.98 13.55
C ASN A 262 -23.36 -16.14 12.15
N ALA A 263 -23.31 -15.08 11.34
CA ALA A 263 -22.69 -15.13 10.01
C ALA A 263 -21.19 -15.50 10.11
N LEU A 264 -20.45 -14.84 11.01
CA LEU A 264 -19.02 -15.12 11.20
C LEU A 264 -18.76 -16.53 11.75
N LEU A 265 -19.59 -17.00 12.70
CA LEU A 265 -19.47 -18.37 13.21
C LEU A 265 -19.77 -19.40 12.11
N ASN A 266 -20.75 -19.16 11.24
CA ASN A 266 -21.05 -20.07 10.12
C ASN A 266 -19.90 -20.12 9.10
N ILE A 267 -19.23 -18.99 8.83
CA ILE A 267 -18.03 -18.95 7.97
C ILE A 267 -16.91 -19.79 8.59
N LEU A 268 -16.65 -19.62 9.88
CA LEU A 268 -15.58 -20.36 10.57
C LEU A 268 -15.91 -21.85 10.71
N GLU A 269 -17.19 -22.19 10.89
CA GLU A 269 -17.67 -23.59 10.94
C GLU A 269 -17.57 -24.27 9.57
N SER A 270 -17.92 -23.57 8.48
CA SER A 270 -17.79 -24.12 7.12
C SER A 270 -16.33 -24.31 6.69
N GLN A 271 -15.41 -23.55 7.30
CA GLN A 271 -13.97 -23.70 7.16
C GLN A 271 -13.37 -24.74 8.12
N PHE A 272 -14.20 -25.45 8.89
CA PHE A 272 -13.80 -26.43 9.90
C PHE A 272 -12.86 -25.88 10.99
N ARG A 273 -12.88 -24.57 11.23
CA ARG A 273 -12.04 -23.91 12.23
C ARG A 273 -12.64 -23.96 13.64
N LEU A 274 -13.95 -24.13 13.76
CA LEU A 274 -14.68 -24.26 15.03
C LEU A 274 -15.96 -25.08 14.86
N SER A 275 -16.65 -25.35 15.95
CA SER A 275 -17.99 -25.97 15.94
C SER A 275 -18.92 -25.30 16.95
N VAL A 276 -20.18 -25.09 16.61
CA VAL A 276 -21.18 -24.49 17.51
C VAL A 276 -22.12 -25.58 18.03
N VAL A 277 -21.95 -26.00 19.29
CA VAL A 277 -22.69 -27.12 19.87
C VAL A 277 -23.62 -26.70 21.01
N PRO A 278 -24.80 -27.31 21.15
CA PRO A 278 -25.64 -27.17 22.33
C PRO A 278 -25.14 -28.08 23.47
N GLU A 279 -25.08 -27.54 24.68
CA GLU A 279 -24.92 -28.30 25.92
C GLU A 279 -26.01 -27.85 26.90
N GLY A 280 -27.04 -28.69 27.05
CA GLY A 280 -28.27 -28.32 27.75
C GLY A 280 -28.97 -27.13 27.09
N LYS A 281 -29.22 -26.06 27.85
CA LYS A 281 -29.83 -24.81 27.36
C LYS A 281 -28.82 -23.79 26.82
N THR A 282 -27.52 -24.12 26.83
CA THR A 282 -26.44 -23.17 26.49
C THR A 282 -25.76 -23.56 25.19
N MET A 283 -25.53 -22.59 24.31
CA MET A 283 -24.73 -22.79 23.10
C MET A 283 -23.27 -22.46 23.39
N TYR A 284 -22.37 -23.39 23.03
CA TYR A 284 -20.92 -23.21 23.10
C TYR A 284 -20.31 -23.15 21.70
N VAL A 285 -19.28 -22.33 21.57
CA VAL A 285 -18.38 -22.32 20.42
C VAL A 285 -17.14 -23.09 20.84
N LEU A 286 -16.87 -24.22 20.21
CA LEU A 286 -15.73 -25.10 20.49
C LEU A 286 -14.67 -24.86 19.44
N LEU A 287 -13.44 -24.66 19.90
CA LEU A 287 -12.28 -24.71 19.03
C LEU A 287 -11.80 -26.17 18.93
N PRO A 288 -11.31 -26.63 17.76
CA PRO A 288 -10.70 -27.94 17.65
C PRO A 288 -9.59 -28.07 18.68
N GLN A 289 -9.43 -29.27 19.26
CA GLN A 289 -8.33 -29.52 20.19
C GLN A 289 -7.02 -29.16 19.49
N ILE A 290 -6.25 -28.25 20.08
CA ILE A 290 -4.99 -27.74 19.54
C ILE A 290 -4.00 -28.89 19.21
N ALA A 291 -4.23 -30.10 19.75
CA ALA A 291 -3.47 -31.32 19.48
C ALA A 291 -3.57 -31.89 18.06
N SER A 292 -4.47 -31.39 17.19
CA SER A 292 -4.56 -31.84 15.78
C SER A 292 -4.06 -30.80 14.75
N LEU A 293 -3.53 -29.66 15.18
CA LEU A 293 -2.82 -28.73 14.31
C LEU A 293 -1.34 -29.13 14.31
N LYS A 294 -0.78 -29.43 13.13
CA LYS A 294 0.65 -29.74 13.03
C LYS A 294 1.43 -28.47 13.41
N LEU A 295 2.68 -28.63 13.89
CA LEU A 295 3.56 -27.50 14.22
C LEU A 295 3.77 -26.52 13.02
N SER A 296 3.49 -26.97 11.80
CA SER A 296 3.44 -26.14 10.58
C SER A 296 2.29 -25.13 10.56
N ASP A 297 1.23 -25.38 11.32
CA ASP A 297 0.00 -24.59 11.33
C ASP A 297 -0.02 -23.56 12.50
N VAL A 298 0.96 -23.65 13.41
CA VAL A 298 1.08 -22.80 14.62
C VAL A 298 2.34 -21.93 14.60
N SER A 299 3.13 -21.94 13.53
CA SER A 299 4.38 -21.15 13.42
C SER A 299 4.16 -19.65 13.18
N GLY A 300 3.09 -19.06 13.74
CA GLY A 300 2.82 -17.63 13.67
C GLY A 300 2.45 -16.96 14.99
N ILE A 301 2.16 -17.69 16.08
CA ILE A 301 1.37 -17.10 17.17
C ILE A 301 2.10 -16.98 18.53
N PHE A 302 3.25 -17.62 18.76
CA PHE A 302 3.89 -17.52 20.08
C PHE A 302 5.41 -17.36 20.06
N THR A 303 5.86 -16.10 20.15
CA THR A 303 6.87 -15.72 21.13
C THR A 303 6.66 -14.26 21.55
N SER A 304 6.37 -14.07 22.84
CA SER A 304 6.27 -12.80 23.59
C SER A 304 5.07 -11.92 23.23
N GLY A 305 4.18 -11.51 24.12
CA GLY A 305 4.30 -11.31 25.56
C GLY A 305 3.53 -10.02 25.86
N TYR A 306 2.40 -10.12 26.54
CA TYR A 306 1.75 -8.96 27.14
C TYR A 306 1.42 -9.27 28.59
N HIS A 307 2.01 -8.45 29.45
CA HIS A 307 1.89 -8.48 30.87
C HIS A 307 0.43 -8.32 31.33
N TYR A 308 0.13 -9.12 32.36
CA TYR A 308 -0.96 -9.01 33.31
C TYR A 308 -1.45 -7.58 33.59
N ASN A 309 -2.77 -7.41 33.62
CA ASN A 309 -3.46 -6.78 34.74
C ASN A 309 -4.97 -7.07 34.70
N LYS A 310 -5.36 -8.19 35.31
CA LYS A 310 -6.69 -8.39 35.92
C LYS A 310 -6.56 -9.30 37.14
N LEU A 311 -6.08 -8.72 38.24
CA LEU A 311 -6.43 -9.25 39.56
C LEU A 311 -7.90 -8.92 39.81
N ARG A 312 -8.78 -9.92 39.71
CA ARG A 312 -10.11 -9.86 40.31
C ARG A 312 -9.95 -10.19 41.80
N ALA A 313 -10.04 -9.17 42.65
CA ALA A 313 -10.38 -9.39 44.05
C ALA A 313 -11.89 -9.71 44.15
N LYS A 314 -12.21 -10.63 45.06
CA LYS A 314 -13.58 -10.93 45.52
C LYS A 314 -14.22 -9.73 46.19
#